data_AF-A0A2V7Q159-F1
#
_entry.id   AF-A0A2V7Q159-F1
#
_cell.length_a   1.000
_cell.length_b   1.000
_cell.length_c   1.000
_cell.angle_alpha   90.00
_cell.angle_beta   90.00
_cell.angle_gamma   90.00
#
_symmetry.space_group_name_H-M   'P 1'
#
loop_
_entity.id
_entity.type
_entity.pdbx_description
1 polymer ?
#
loop_
_entity_poly.entity_id
_entity_poly.type
_entity_poly.pdbx_seq_one_letter_code
_entity_poly.pdbx_strand_id
1 'polypeptide(L)'
;MRAAAFRPLAFLCALAMHGGCTHGRGSAALEPTPTGTLAIAQHVDHLDVVGREPMVVEHPDGSLFVAGYGEPRPTLWKSHDRGVTWTRVDVGSEAQGAIGNSDVDIAVSRDGTLYFVSMLFDRAANEGRQIAIGVSRDVGATWSWTTLSKMRFDDRPWVAVAPDGMAHVIWNDGSGVSHATSRDRGVTWRVGARIHPQGGSSHLAVGPRGEVAVRIVPLSASGNKFDPGVELIAVSTDGGTTWQKGPPPGQRDWAPPGTSGVLPRWVEPLAWDGEGRLYALWTDTTGVWLARSADRGGVWTSWRVVSSRATSYYPYLVARGHGELAATWFSGVGKDLEWHAARLQGRDDNAAPRVIQSPPLPIEVWIPPAAQGDSLYHGTGGEYLGMTFLQDGGLGVTSPIQNPSANRLGFTWWRFDAR
;
A
#
# COMPACT_ATOMS: atom_id res chain seq x y z
N MET A 1 38.66 -32.95 -71.33
CA MET A 1 38.04 -32.11 -70.29
C MET A 1 38.26 -32.77 -68.94
N ARG A 2 38.80 -32.01 -67.98
CA ARG A 2 39.05 -32.31 -66.55
C ARG A 2 40.09 -33.40 -66.22
N ALA A 3 41.35 -32.96 -66.26
CA ALA A 3 42.47 -33.38 -65.42
C ALA A 3 42.39 -32.63 -64.06
N ALA A 4 43.07 -32.95 -62.96
CA ALA A 4 43.82 -34.10 -62.47
C ALA A 4 43.93 -33.96 -60.93
N ALA A 5 44.28 -35.06 -60.26
CA ALA A 5 44.45 -35.23 -58.83
C ALA A 5 45.78 -34.68 -58.28
N PHE A 6 45.84 -34.35 -56.97
CA PHE A 6 46.70 -34.97 -55.91
C PHE A 6 46.89 -34.05 -54.68
N ARG A 7 47.01 -34.70 -53.49
CA ARG A 7 47.31 -34.19 -52.12
C ARG A 7 48.82 -33.81 -51.98
N PRO A 8 49.47 -33.57 -50.79
CA PRO A 8 49.09 -33.15 -49.41
C PRO A 8 50.06 -32.08 -48.76
N LEU A 9 49.84 -31.77 -47.47
CA LEU A 9 50.74 -31.33 -46.36
C LEU A 9 51.88 -30.28 -46.50
N ALA A 10 51.70 -29.18 -45.73
CA ALA A 10 52.58 -28.50 -44.74
C ALA A 10 54.12 -28.42 -44.85
N PHE A 11 54.64 -27.18 -44.68
CA PHE A 11 55.76 -26.65 -43.85
C PHE A 11 56.23 -25.30 -44.49
N LEU A 12 56.90 -24.30 -43.90
CA LEU A 12 56.99 -23.61 -42.60
C LEU A 12 58.02 -22.45 -42.81
N CYS A 13 57.95 -21.37 -42.00
CA CYS A 13 58.99 -20.36 -41.71
C CYS A 13 59.34 -19.21 -42.71
N ALA A 14 59.05 -17.96 -42.32
CA ALA A 14 60.00 -16.95 -41.77
C ALA A 14 59.29 -15.57 -41.68
N LEU A 15 58.98 -15.01 -40.50
CA LEU A 15 59.78 -14.17 -39.57
C LEU A 15 60.04 -12.70 -40.03
N ALA A 16 59.31 -11.76 -39.42
CA ALA A 16 59.77 -10.50 -38.77
C ALA A 16 58.52 -9.70 -38.32
N MET A 17 58.12 -9.63 -37.03
CA MET A 17 58.68 -8.87 -35.88
C MET A 17 58.53 -7.35 -35.99
N HIS A 18 57.46 -6.77 -35.41
CA HIS A 18 57.48 -5.87 -34.23
C HIS A 18 56.18 -5.06 -34.04
N GLY A 19 55.69 -5.00 -32.79
CA GLY A 19 54.67 -4.07 -32.30
C GLY A 19 53.59 -4.72 -31.41
N GLY A 20 53.80 -4.74 -30.09
CA GLY A 20 53.06 -5.53 -29.10
C GLY A 20 51.61 -5.09 -28.75
N CYS A 21 50.83 -6.05 -28.20
CA CYS A 21 50.23 -6.09 -26.84
C CYS A 21 48.99 -5.18 -26.67
N THR A 22 47.77 -5.60 -26.33
CA THR A 22 47.28 -6.60 -25.36
C THR A 22 45.79 -6.99 -25.60
N HIS A 23 45.37 -8.05 -24.92
CA HIS A 23 44.04 -8.71 -24.86
C HIS A 23 42.78 -7.84 -24.64
N GLY A 24 41.63 -8.38 -25.08
CA GLY A 24 40.34 -8.14 -24.44
C GLY A 24 39.12 -8.71 -25.21
N ARG A 25 38.61 -9.87 -24.78
CA ARG A 25 37.23 -10.33 -25.06
C ARG A 25 36.24 -9.25 -24.60
N GLY A 26 35.20 -8.99 -25.38
CA GLY A 26 34.08 -8.18 -24.92
C GLY A 26 32.93 -8.19 -25.90
N SER A 27 31.99 -9.13 -25.71
CA SER A 27 30.62 -8.95 -26.18
C SER A 27 30.10 -7.69 -25.51
N ALA A 28 29.89 -6.62 -26.27
CA ALA A 28 29.23 -5.43 -25.76
C ALA A 28 27.78 -5.80 -25.43
N ALA A 29 27.54 -6.10 -24.16
CA ALA A 29 26.21 -5.97 -23.57
C ALA A 29 25.73 -4.55 -23.87
N LEU A 30 24.51 -4.44 -24.39
CA LEU A 30 23.79 -3.17 -24.37
C LEU A 30 23.76 -2.70 -22.92
N GLU A 31 24.44 -1.60 -22.64
CA GLU A 31 24.36 -0.96 -21.34
C GLU A 31 22.90 -0.63 -21.04
N PRO A 32 22.39 -0.94 -19.83
CA PRO A 32 21.08 -0.47 -19.42
C PRO A 32 21.12 1.06 -19.38
N THR A 33 20.23 1.66 -20.18
CA THR A 33 19.96 3.10 -20.17
C THR A 33 19.78 3.58 -18.73
N PRO A 34 20.35 4.74 -18.31
CA PRO A 34 20.20 5.24 -16.95
C PRO A 34 18.73 5.27 -16.56
N THR A 35 18.40 4.43 -15.58
CA THR A 35 17.07 4.36 -14.97
C THR A 35 16.76 5.70 -14.34
N GLY A 36 15.80 6.43 -14.92
CA GLY A 36 15.31 7.69 -14.37
C GLY A 36 14.86 7.51 -12.92
N THR A 37 15.19 8.48 -12.09
CA THR A 37 14.68 8.63 -10.73
C THR A 37 13.25 9.16 -10.78
N LEU A 38 12.37 8.67 -9.90
CA LEU A 38 11.03 9.23 -9.73
C LEU A 38 11.17 10.65 -9.13
N ALA A 39 10.93 11.67 -9.96
CA ALA A 39 11.15 13.06 -9.57
C ALA A 39 10.03 13.59 -8.66
N ILE A 40 10.43 14.33 -7.63
CA ILE A 40 9.51 15.03 -6.73
C ILE A 40 9.11 16.34 -7.41
N ALA A 41 7.82 16.48 -7.71
CA ALA A 41 7.24 17.66 -8.31
C ALA A 41 6.78 18.68 -7.25
N GLN A 42 6.40 18.19 -6.06
CA GLN A 42 5.86 19.02 -4.98
C GLN A 42 6.10 18.35 -3.62
N HIS A 43 6.38 19.17 -2.61
CA HIS A 43 6.41 18.79 -1.21
C HIS A 43 5.74 19.90 -0.39
N VAL A 44 4.73 19.57 0.41
CA VAL A 44 3.99 20.50 1.26
C VAL A 44 3.81 19.89 2.64
N ASP A 45 4.24 20.62 3.68
CA ASP A 45 3.90 20.31 5.06
C ASP A 45 2.56 20.96 5.39
N HIS A 46 1.56 20.15 5.78
CA HIS A 46 0.31 20.67 6.34
C HIS A 46 0.29 20.42 7.85
N LEU A 47 0.49 21.50 8.62
CA LEU A 47 0.51 21.45 10.08
C LEU A 47 -0.87 21.84 10.63
N ASP A 48 -1.47 20.94 11.41
CA ASP A 48 -2.80 21.12 12.00
C ASP A 48 -2.92 20.28 13.28
N VAL A 49 -3.41 19.04 13.17
CA VAL A 49 -3.43 18.03 14.24
C VAL A 49 -2.76 16.76 13.78
N VAL A 50 -2.57 15.81 14.70
CA VAL A 50 -2.03 14.49 14.38
C VAL A 50 -2.84 13.83 13.27
N GLY A 51 -2.17 13.46 12.18
CA GLY A 51 -2.71 12.62 11.11
C GLY A 51 -1.88 11.36 10.95
N ARG A 52 -2.07 10.37 11.83
CA ARG A 52 -1.46 9.04 11.74
C ARG A 52 -2.07 8.26 10.58
N GLU A 53 -1.24 7.41 9.97
CA GLU A 53 -1.59 6.57 8.80
C GLU A 53 -2.45 7.31 7.77
N PRO A 54 -1.91 8.41 7.20
CA PRO A 54 -2.73 9.21 6.32
C PRO A 54 -3.05 8.45 5.03
N MET A 55 -4.32 8.48 4.65
CA MET A 55 -4.87 7.88 3.43
C MET A 55 -5.35 8.97 2.49
N VAL A 56 -5.11 8.81 1.19
CA VAL A 56 -5.41 9.85 0.19
C VAL A 56 -6.21 9.32 -0.99
N VAL A 57 -7.20 10.11 -1.42
CA VAL A 57 -7.95 9.89 -2.67
C VAL A 57 -8.08 11.20 -3.45
N GLU A 58 -8.17 11.08 -4.77
CA GLU A 58 -8.56 12.19 -5.64
C GLU A 58 -10.01 11.99 -6.09
N HIS A 59 -10.86 12.95 -5.75
CA HIS A 59 -12.27 12.97 -6.14
C HIS A 59 -12.40 13.28 -7.65
N PRO A 60 -13.45 12.80 -8.35
CA PRO A 60 -13.63 13.06 -9.78
C PRO A 60 -13.61 14.53 -10.22
N ASP A 61 -13.91 15.47 -9.32
CA ASP A 61 -13.83 16.92 -9.58
C ASP A 61 -12.39 17.49 -9.48
N GLY A 62 -11.39 16.67 -9.16
CA GLY A 62 -10.00 17.04 -8.97
C GLY A 62 -9.64 17.50 -7.54
N SER A 63 -10.60 17.52 -6.61
CA SER A 63 -10.31 17.75 -5.21
C SER A 63 -9.55 16.57 -4.60
N LEU A 64 -8.56 16.84 -3.76
CA LEU A 64 -7.87 15.80 -2.99
C LEU A 64 -8.44 15.75 -1.57
N PHE A 65 -8.54 14.53 -1.04
CA PHE A 65 -8.90 14.29 0.35
C PHE A 65 -7.83 13.47 1.04
N VAL A 66 -7.44 13.89 2.24
CA VAL A 66 -6.52 13.15 3.11
C VAL A 66 -7.25 12.83 4.40
N ALA A 67 -7.36 11.55 4.75
CA ALA A 67 -7.85 11.10 6.05
C ALA A 67 -6.65 10.83 6.97
N GLY A 68 -6.84 10.97 8.28
CA GLY A 68 -5.85 10.59 9.28
C GLY A 68 -6.48 10.49 10.67
N TYR A 69 -5.81 9.80 11.59
CA TYR A 69 -6.29 9.64 12.96
C TYR A 69 -5.30 10.19 14.01
N GLY A 70 -5.77 10.38 15.25
CA GLY A 70 -4.94 10.83 16.37
C GLY A 70 -5.72 11.69 17.36
N GLU A 71 -6.71 12.42 16.84
CA GLU A 71 -7.72 13.16 17.59
C GLU A 71 -8.84 12.25 18.12
N PRO A 72 -9.66 12.72 19.08
CA PRO A 72 -10.84 11.97 19.56
C PRO A 72 -11.90 11.67 18.49
N ARG A 73 -11.84 12.34 17.33
CA ARG A 73 -12.79 12.22 16.22
C ARG A 73 -12.08 11.94 14.89
N PRO A 74 -12.76 11.32 13.91
CA PRO A 74 -12.19 11.07 12.59
C PRO A 74 -11.79 12.40 11.95
N THR A 75 -10.59 12.47 11.36
CA THR A 75 -10.07 13.72 10.79
C THR A 75 -9.87 13.58 9.29
N LEU A 76 -10.32 14.60 8.56
CA LEU A 76 -10.26 14.66 7.11
C LEU A 76 -9.88 16.07 6.67
N TRP A 77 -9.01 16.17 5.66
CA TRP A 77 -8.60 17.41 5.02
C TRP A 77 -8.92 17.38 3.54
N LYS A 78 -9.17 18.55 2.96
CA LYS A 78 -9.49 18.74 1.56
C LYS A 78 -8.59 19.80 0.93
N SER A 79 -8.12 19.52 -0.27
CA SER A 79 -7.43 20.47 -1.14
C SER A 79 -8.15 20.61 -2.48
N HIS A 80 -8.20 21.84 -2.98
CA HIS A 80 -8.77 22.20 -4.29
C HIS A 80 -7.71 22.68 -5.29
N ASP A 81 -6.44 22.73 -4.89
CA ASP A 81 -5.34 23.31 -5.64
C ASP A 81 -4.19 22.31 -5.81
N ARG A 82 -4.53 21.02 -5.97
CA ARG A 82 -3.59 19.91 -6.15
C ARG A 82 -2.63 19.72 -4.97
N GLY A 83 -3.11 19.99 -3.76
CA GLY A 83 -2.39 19.76 -2.51
C GLY A 83 -1.41 20.89 -2.15
N VAL A 84 -1.56 22.07 -2.74
CA VAL A 84 -0.80 23.27 -2.34
C VAL A 84 -1.30 23.79 -1.00
N THR A 85 -2.62 23.83 -0.81
CA THR A 85 -3.26 24.19 0.46
C THR A 85 -4.30 23.17 0.87
N TRP A 86 -4.51 23.05 2.19
CA TRP A 86 -5.42 22.08 2.79
C TRP A 86 -6.29 22.75 3.84
N THR A 87 -7.55 22.32 3.90
CA THR A 87 -8.52 22.79 4.89
C THR A 87 -9.16 21.59 5.57
N ARG A 88 -9.42 21.69 6.87
CA ARG A 88 -10.11 20.63 7.61
C ARG A 88 -11.57 20.56 7.17
N VAL A 89 -12.05 19.34 6.95
CA VAL A 89 -13.45 19.04 6.65
C VAL A 89 -14.22 18.83 7.95
N ASP A 90 -15.40 19.45 8.07
CA ASP A 90 -16.34 19.10 9.14
C ASP A 90 -17.03 17.78 8.79
N VAL A 91 -16.56 16.69 9.38
CA VAL A 91 -17.15 15.36 9.19
C VAL A 91 -18.32 15.08 10.15
N GLY A 92 -18.70 16.07 10.97
CA GLY A 92 -19.76 15.98 11.96
C GLY A 92 -19.29 15.73 13.40
N SER A 93 -20.27 15.61 14.28
CA SER A 93 -20.11 15.35 15.72
C SER A 93 -20.35 13.88 16.06
N GLU A 94 -19.95 13.48 17.28
CA GLU A 94 -20.26 12.15 17.82
C GLU A 94 -21.77 11.88 17.85
N ALA A 95 -22.59 12.90 18.16
CA ALA A 95 -24.04 12.80 18.15
C ALA A 95 -24.62 12.51 16.75
N GLN A 96 -23.89 12.90 15.69
CA GLN A 96 -24.21 12.58 14.30
C GLN A 96 -23.58 11.25 13.84
N GLY A 97 -22.87 10.54 14.73
CA GLY A 97 -22.26 9.24 14.46
C GLY A 97 -20.79 9.29 14.00
N ALA A 98 -20.16 10.48 13.94
CA ALA A 98 -18.76 10.66 13.59
C ALA A 98 -17.83 10.24 14.75
N ILE A 99 -17.79 8.93 15.01
CA ILE A 99 -17.08 8.32 16.14
C ILE A 99 -15.91 7.50 15.62
N GLY A 100 -14.71 7.85 16.07
CA GLY A 100 -13.47 7.13 15.77
C GLY A 100 -12.25 7.98 16.09
N ASN A 101 -11.18 7.37 16.57
CA ASN A 101 -9.94 8.04 16.98
C ASN A 101 -8.67 7.28 16.54
N SER A 102 -8.85 6.20 15.78
CA SER A 102 -7.82 5.33 15.24
C SER A 102 -8.22 4.84 13.86
N ASP A 103 -7.30 4.17 13.18
CA ASP A 103 -7.40 3.45 11.90
C ASP A 103 -8.52 3.94 10.98
N VAL A 104 -8.08 4.57 9.91
CA VAL A 104 -8.99 5.17 8.93
C VAL A 104 -8.68 4.65 7.54
N ASP A 105 -9.72 4.65 6.71
CA ASP A 105 -9.55 4.49 5.27
C ASP A 105 -10.60 5.32 4.53
N ILE A 106 -10.29 5.73 3.30
CA ILE A 106 -11.16 6.56 2.48
C ILE A 106 -11.19 6.06 1.05
N ALA A 107 -12.38 5.98 0.47
CA ALA A 107 -12.60 5.65 -0.92
C ALA A 107 -13.56 6.65 -1.58
N VAL A 108 -13.41 6.80 -2.88
CA VAL A 108 -14.32 7.60 -3.70
C VAL A 108 -14.85 6.76 -4.85
N SER A 109 -16.15 6.82 -5.06
CA SER A 109 -16.81 6.18 -6.19
C SER A 109 -16.77 7.07 -7.44
N ARG A 110 -17.04 6.48 -8.61
CA ARG A 110 -17.06 7.23 -9.89
C ARG A 110 -18.08 8.35 -9.94
N ASP A 111 -19.16 8.25 -9.16
CA ASP A 111 -20.20 9.29 -9.08
C ASP A 111 -19.87 10.43 -8.10
N GLY A 112 -18.69 10.39 -7.46
CA GLY A 112 -18.23 11.36 -6.47
C GLY A 112 -18.66 11.07 -5.04
N THR A 113 -19.39 9.97 -4.76
CA THR A 113 -19.67 9.58 -3.37
C THR A 113 -18.37 9.22 -2.65
N LEU A 114 -18.11 9.88 -1.52
CA LEU A 114 -17.02 9.60 -0.59
C LEU A 114 -17.49 8.64 0.50
N TYR A 115 -16.61 7.70 0.86
CA TYR A 115 -16.79 6.75 1.94
C TYR A 115 -15.59 6.87 2.87
N PHE A 116 -15.82 7.19 4.14
CA PHE A 116 -14.80 7.39 5.15
C PHE A 116 -15.05 6.44 6.32
N VAL A 117 -14.23 5.41 6.45
CA VAL A 117 -14.35 4.44 7.54
C VAL A 117 -13.38 4.78 8.66
N SER A 118 -13.79 4.61 9.91
CA SER A 118 -12.99 4.90 11.09
C SER A 118 -13.21 3.89 12.20
N MET A 119 -12.16 3.65 12.98
CA MET A 119 -12.19 2.83 14.19
C MET A 119 -12.25 3.69 15.45
N LEU A 120 -13.05 3.27 16.43
CA LEU A 120 -12.91 3.72 17.82
C LEU A 120 -12.00 2.76 18.58
N PHE A 121 -10.94 3.30 19.16
CA PHE A 121 -9.97 2.57 19.97
C PHE A 121 -9.96 3.06 21.43
N ASP A 122 -10.09 2.13 22.36
CA ASP A 122 -9.89 2.37 23.79
C ASP A 122 -8.41 2.17 24.12
N ARG A 123 -7.70 3.29 24.32
CA ARG A 123 -6.27 3.27 24.65
C ARG A 123 -5.98 2.72 26.05
N ALA A 124 -6.93 2.78 26.98
CA ALA A 124 -6.75 2.27 28.34
C ALA A 124 -6.88 0.74 28.37
N ALA A 125 -7.84 0.21 27.61
CA ALA A 125 -8.03 -1.23 27.45
C ALA A 125 -7.17 -1.85 26.34
N ASN A 126 -6.51 -1.02 25.52
CA ASN A 126 -5.72 -1.41 24.35
C ASN A 126 -6.52 -2.28 23.37
N GLU A 127 -7.75 -1.87 23.06
CA GLU A 127 -8.66 -2.62 22.18
C GLU A 127 -9.54 -1.68 21.35
N GLY A 128 -9.84 -2.08 20.11
CA GLY A 128 -10.88 -1.42 19.35
C GLY A 128 -12.29 -1.79 19.84
N ARG A 129 -13.24 -0.91 19.56
CA ARG A 129 -14.58 -0.90 20.17
C ARG A 129 -15.71 -0.71 19.18
N GLN A 130 -15.40 -0.16 18.01
CA GLN A 130 -16.40 0.20 17.02
C GLN A 130 -15.76 0.40 15.65
N ILE A 131 -16.46 -0.02 14.61
CA ILE A 131 -16.25 0.42 13.22
C ILE A 131 -17.44 1.27 12.78
N ALA A 132 -17.19 2.47 12.27
CA ALA A 132 -18.18 3.37 11.69
C ALA A 132 -17.78 3.81 10.29
N ILE A 133 -18.76 4.08 9.43
CA ILE A 133 -18.57 4.62 8.09
C ILE A 133 -19.41 5.86 7.87
N GLY A 134 -18.74 6.94 7.45
CA GLY A 134 -19.33 8.19 7.01
C GLY A 134 -19.45 8.21 5.49
N VAL A 135 -20.54 8.74 4.99
CA VAL A 135 -20.81 8.87 3.55
C VAL A 135 -21.16 10.30 3.21
N SER A 136 -20.46 10.86 2.23
CA SER A 136 -20.76 12.18 1.65
C SER A 136 -21.05 12.05 0.16
N ARG A 137 -22.13 12.69 -0.28
CA ARG A 137 -22.57 12.71 -1.70
C ARG A 137 -22.44 14.10 -2.33
N ASP A 138 -21.81 15.03 -1.60
CA ASP A 138 -21.69 16.45 -1.90
C ASP A 138 -20.25 16.94 -1.65
N VAL A 139 -19.28 16.09 -2.05
CA VAL A 139 -17.84 16.43 -2.05
C VAL A 139 -17.33 16.86 -0.66
N GLY A 140 -17.79 16.15 0.37
CA GLY A 140 -17.37 16.30 1.76
C GLY A 140 -18.10 17.41 2.53
N ALA A 141 -19.14 18.04 1.96
CA ALA A 141 -19.85 19.13 2.64
C ALA A 141 -20.80 18.63 3.75
N THR A 142 -21.47 17.49 3.54
CA THR A 142 -22.31 16.84 4.55
C THR A 142 -22.02 15.35 4.63
N TRP A 143 -22.25 14.78 5.81
CA TRP A 143 -21.91 13.41 6.14
C TRP A 143 -23.07 12.68 6.82
N SER A 144 -23.32 11.43 6.40
CA SER A 144 -24.23 10.50 7.04
C SER A 144 -23.43 9.32 7.58
N TRP A 145 -23.50 9.07 8.89
CA TRP A 145 -22.73 8.00 9.54
C TRP A 145 -23.56 6.77 9.85
N THR A 146 -22.96 5.60 9.68
CA THR A 146 -23.52 4.30 10.06
C THR A 146 -22.50 3.53 10.91
N THR A 147 -22.91 3.03 12.06
CA THR A 147 -22.13 2.05 12.82
C THR A 147 -22.22 0.68 12.14
N LEU A 148 -21.08 0.12 11.73
CA LEU A 148 -21.01 -1.22 11.12
C LEU A 148 -20.77 -2.33 12.15
N SER A 149 -19.99 -2.02 13.20
CA SER A 149 -19.67 -2.96 14.28
C SER A 149 -19.51 -2.22 15.60
N LYS A 150 -19.85 -2.90 16.71
CA LYS A 150 -19.63 -2.48 18.10
C LYS A 150 -19.08 -3.68 18.89
N MET A 151 -18.06 -4.31 18.34
CA MET A 151 -17.45 -5.49 18.93
C MET A 151 -16.14 -5.11 19.60
N ARG A 152 -15.87 -5.80 20.70
CA ARG A 152 -14.54 -5.75 21.32
C ARG A 152 -13.51 -6.22 20.29
N PHE A 153 -12.38 -5.55 20.24
CA PHE A 153 -11.27 -5.80 19.32
C PHE A 153 -11.53 -5.50 17.84
N ASP A 154 -12.64 -4.80 17.50
CA ASP A 154 -12.82 -4.23 16.16
C ASP A 154 -11.53 -3.54 15.70
N ASP A 155 -11.01 -3.88 14.54
CA ASP A 155 -9.66 -3.52 14.13
C ASP A 155 -9.53 -3.47 12.61
N ARG A 156 -8.68 -2.54 12.15
CA ARG A 156 -8.27 -2.38 10.75
C ARG A 156 -9.41 -2.36 9.73
N PRO A 157 -10.28 -1.34 9.76
CA PRO A 157 -11.26 -1.15 8.72
C PRO A 157 -10.58 -0.73 7.39
N TRP A 158 -11.07 -1.29 6.28
CA TRP A 158 -10.73 -0.85 4.92
C TRP A 158 -12.00 -0.65 4.11
N VAL A 159 -12.01 0.31 3.19
CA VAL A 159 -13.14 0.60 2.30
C VAL A 159 -12.69 0.69 0.85
N ALA A 160 -13.45 0.08 -0.05
CA ALA A 160 -13.23 0.17 -1.49
C ALA A 160 -14.57 0.13 -2.23
N VAL A 161 -14.62 0.70 -3.43
CA VAL A 161 -15.86 0.78 -4.24
C VAL A 161 -15.65 0.12 -5.59
N ALA A 162 -16.57 -0.78 -5.94
CA ALA A 162 -16.59 -1.45 -7.22
C ALA A 162 -17.04 -0.51 -8.37
N PRO A 163 -16.67 -0.81 -9.62
CA PRO A 163 -17.05 -0.01 -10.78
C PRO A 163 -18.57 0.19 -10.99
N ASP A 164 -19.39 -0.71 -10.45
CA ASP A 164 -20.86 -0.64 -10.46
C ASP A 164 -21.45 0.21 -9.32
N GLY A 165 -20.59 0.79 -8.46
CA GLY A 165 -20.98 1.61 -7.32
C GLY A 165 -21.18 0.83 -6.02
N MET A 166 -21.01 -0.50 -6.01
CA MET A 166 -21.10 -1.29 -4.78
C MET A 166 -19.91 -0.98 -3.86
N ALA A 167 -20.19 -0.49 -2.66
CA ALA A 167 -19.17 -0.25 -1.64
C ALA A 167 -18.94 -1.51 -0.80
N HIS A 168 -17.69 -1.78 -0.48
CA HIS A 168 -17.25 -2.89 0.36
C HIS A 168 -16.45 -2.35 1.54
N VAL A 169 -16.73 -2.86 2.74
CA VAL A 169 -15.94 -2.59 3.95
C VAL A 169 -15.55 -3.91 4.58
N ILE A 170 -14.29 -4.05 4.97
CA ILE A 170 -13.81 -5.17 5.79
C ILE A 170 -13.24 -4.65 7.10
N TRP A 171 -13.22 -5.50 8.12
CA TRP A 171 -12.52 -5.29 9.39
C TRP A 171 -12.31 -6.64 10.06
N ASN A 172 -11.55 -6.69 11.14
CA ASN A 172 -11.46 -7.86 12.01
C ASN A 172 -11.85 -7.49 13.42
N ASP A 173 -12.14 -8.48 14.27
CA ASP A 173 -12.49 -8.25 15.69
C ASP A 173 -11.82 -9.28 16.62
N GLY A 174 -10.68 -9.82 16.18
CA GLY A 174 -10.04 -10.98 16.81
C GLY A 174 -10.82 -12.30 16.66
N SER A 175 -12.06 -12.31 16.19
CA SER A 175 -12.81 -13.55 15.89
C SER A 175 -12.88 -13.86 14.39
N GLY A 176 -12.00 -13.23 13.61
CA GLY A 176 -11.90 -13.36 12.16
C GLY A 176 -12.22 -12.06 11.42
N VAL A 177 -12.38 -12.18 10.10
CA VAL A 177 -12.55 -11.04 9.18
C VAL A 177 -14.01 -10.91 8.74
N SER A 178 -14.59 -9.76 9.06
CA SER A 178 -15.96 -9.37 8.72
C SER A 178 -16.03 -8.61 7.40
N HIS A 179 -17.22 -8.56 6.81
CA HIS A 179 -17.48 -7.89 5.54
C HIS A 179 -18.85 -7.24 5.53
N ALA A 180 -18.92 -5.99 5.12
CA ALA A 180 -20.16 -5.28 4.88
C ALA A 180 -20.20 -4.69 3.46
N THR A 181 -21.41 -4.56 2.93
CA THR A 181 -21.61 -4.00 1.59
C THR A 181 -22.77 -3.02 1.54
N SER A 182 -22.69 -2.09 0.60
CA SER A 182 -23.78 -1.18 0.25
C SER A 182 -23.92 -1.09 -1.26
N ARG A 183 -25.17 -1.10 -1.75
CA ARG A 183 -25.53 -0.96 -3.19
C ARG A 183 -26.32 0.30 -3.49
N ASP A 184 -26.60 1.10 -2.48
CA ASP A 184 -27.45 2.30 -2.54
C ASP A 184 -26.68 3.53 -2.09
N ARG A 185 -25.40 3.59 -2.49
CA ARG A 185 -24.48 4.69 -2.18
C ARG A 185 -24.35 4.93 -0.67
N GLY A 186 -24.30 3.86 0.13
CA GLY A 186 -24.11 3.93 1.58
C GLY A 186 -25.35 4.34 2.38
N VAL A 187 -26.57 4.29 1.80
CA VAL A 187 -27.82 4.52 2.56
C VAL A 187 -28.09 3.34 3.48
N THR A 188 -27.94 2.11 2.99
CA THR A 188 -28.06 0.89 3.79
C THR A 188 -26.81 0.04 3.67
N TRP A 189 -26.50 -0.68 4.75
CA TRP A 189 -25.36 -1.58 4.85
C TRP A 189 -25.82 -2.97 5.25
N ARG A 190 -25.29 -3.99 4.58
CA ARG A 190 -25.52 -5.40 4.89
C ARG A 190 -24.22 -6.04 5.33
N VAL A 191 -24.17 -6.48 6.59
CA VAL A 191 -23.07 -7.29 7.11
C VAL A 191 -23.31 -8.73 6.69
N GLY A 192 -22.37 -9.29 5.91
CA GLY A 192 -22.44 -10.66 5.42
C GLY A 192 -21.86 -11.67 6.43
N ALA A 193 -21.74 -12.93 5.99
CA ALA A 193 -20.93 -13.90 6.71
C ALA A 193 -19.47 -13.45 6.74
N ARG A 194 -18.75 -13.82 7.80
CA ARG A 194 -17.30 -13.58 7.88
C ARG A 194 -16.59 -14.20 6.67
N ILE A 195 -15.65 -13.46 6.11
CA ILE A 195 -14.76 -13.95 5.06
C ILE A 195 -13.96 -15.14 5.59
N HIS A 196 -13.46 -15.03 6.82
CA HIS A 196 -12.69 -16.08 7.50
C HIS A 196 -12.91 -16.01 9.02
N PRO A 197 -12.96 -17.15 9.76
CA PRO A 197 -13.24 -17.17 11.20
C PRO A 197 -12.02 -16.87 12.10
N GLN A 198 -10.87 -16.56 11.51
CA GLN A 198 -9.61 -16.29 12.22
C GLN A 198 -8.75 -15.28 11.44
N GLY A 199 -7.70 -14.75 12.08
CA GLY A 199 -6.78 -13.79 11.47
C GLY A 199 -7.33 -12.37 11.37
N GLY A 200 -6.48 -11.44 10.95
CA GLY A 200 -6.79 -10.03 10.80
C GLY A 200 -6.93 -9.58 9.35
N SER A 201 -7.68 -8.51 9.15
CA SER A 201 -7.87 -7.83 7.86
C SER A 201 -6.66 -6.97 7.55
N SER A 202 -5.80 -7.41 6.65
CA SER A 202 -4.57 -6.69 6.32
C SER A 202 -4.74 -5.67 5.20
N HIS A 203 -5.59 -5.95 4.21
CA HIS A 203 -5.87 -5.04 3.09
C HIS A 203 -7.12 -5.47 2.29
N LEU A 204 -7.77 -4.51 1.60
CA LEU A 204 -8.88 -4.71 0.68
C LEU A 204 -8.54 -4.15 -0.71
N ALA A 205 -8.86 -4.88 -1.77
CA ALA A 205 -8.71 -4.39 -3.14
C ALA A 205 -9.91 -4.78 -4.00
N VAL A 206 -10.37 -3.86 -4.86
CA VAL A 206 -11.48 -4.11 -5.79
C VAL A 206 -11.02 -3.96 -7.24
N GLY A 207 -11.37 -4.94 -8.06
CA GLY A 207 -10.95 -5.07 -9.45
C GLY A 207 -11.88 -4.39 -10.45
N PRO A 208 -11.43 -4.25 -11.71
CA PRO A 208 -12.17 -3.55 -12.76
C PRO A 208 -13.45 -4.28 -13.21
N ARG A 209 -13.64 -5.55 -12.84
CA ARG A 209 -14.88 -6.31 -13.11
C ARG A 209 -15.69 -6.57 -11.84
N GLY A 210 -15.42 -5.83 -10.76
CA GLY A 210 -16.09 -6.00 -9.48
C GLY A 210 -15.55 -7.18 -8.65
N GLU A 211 -14.39 -7.73 -9.01
CA GLU A 211 -13.71 -8.69 -8.14
C GLU A 211 -13.29 -8.03 -6.82
N VAL A 212 -13.36 -8.76 -5.71
CA VAL A 212 -12.94 -8.27 -4.39
C VAL A 212 -11.86 -9.21 -3.86
N ALA A 213 -10.71 -8.67 -3.50
CA ALA A 213 -9.62 -9.42 -2.89
C ALA A 213 -9.33 -8.88 -1.49
N VAL A 214 -9.15 -9.80 -0.53
CA VAL A 214 -8.88 -9.48 0.87
C VAL A 214 -7.65 -10.25 1.32
N ARG A 215 -6.66 -9.52 1.85
CA ARG A 215 -5.49 -10.11 2.50
C ARG A 215 -5.82 -10.41 3.96
N ILE A 216 -5.66 -11.68 4.37
CA ILE A 216 -5.89 -12.13 5.75
C ILE A 216 -4.58 -12.65 6.34
N VAL A 217 -4.17 -12.10 7.47
CA VAL A 217 -2.87 -12.36 8.12
C VAL A 217 -3.05 -12.92 9.54
N PRO A 218 -2.01 -13.52 10.15
CA PRO A 218 -2.11 -14.10 11.49
C PRO A 218 -2.43 -13.10 12.61
N LEU A 219 -1.98 -11.86 12.48
CA LEU A 219 -2.15 -10.79 13.47
C LEU A 219 -3.52 -10.14 13.34
N SER A 220 -4.22 -9.94 14.46
CA SER A 220 -5.56 -9.34 14.55
C SER A 220 -5.72 -8.57 15.86
N ALA A 221 -6.86 -7.88 16.01
CA ALA A 221 -7.24 -7.21 17.26
C ALA A 221 -6.19 -6.20 17.75
N SER A 222 -5.62 -5.41 16.83
CA SER A 222 -4.54 -4.47 17.12
C SER A 222 -3.34 -5.12 17.82
N GLY A 223 -3.07 -6.40 17.49
CA GLY A 223 -1.98 -7.20 18.06
C GLY A 223 -2.35 -8.05 19.27
N ASN A 224 -3.55 -7.91 19.81
CA ASN A 224 -3.98 -8.70 20.96
C ASN A 224 -4.20 -10.18 20.63
N LYS A 225 -4.23 -10.55 19.34
CA LYS A 225 -4.40 -11.93 18.93
C LYS A 225 -3.50 -12.30 17.75
N PHE A 226 -2.97 -13.52 17.84
CA PHE A 226 -2.16 -14.16 16.81
C PHE A 226 -2.73 -15.55 16.51
N ASP A 227 -3.15 -15.79 15.27
CA ASP A 227 -3.63 -17.09 14.77
C ASP A 227 -2.56 -17.72 13.84
N PRO A 228 -1.65 -18.57 14.35
CA PRO A 228 -0.57 -19.15 13.55
C PRO A 228 -1.09 -19.90 12.33
N GLY A 229 -0.42 -19.72 11.18
CA GLY A 229 -0.78 -20.38 9.92
C GLY A 229 -1.98 -19.77 9.19
N VAL A 230 -2.66 -18.77 9.76
CA VAL A 230 -3.71 -18.02 9.06
C VAL A 230 -3.08 -17.00 8.13
N GLU A 231 -2.74 -17.45 6.93
CA GLU A 231 -2.11 -16.62 5.93
C GLU A 231 -2.70 -16.90 4.55
N LEU A 232 -3.64 -16.06 4.11
CA LEU A 232 -4.35 -16.29 2.85
C LEU A 232 -4.74 -15.01 2.12
N ILE A 233 -5.10 -15.17 0.86
CA ILE A 233 -5.84 -14.20 0.06
C ILE A 233 -7.22 -14.80 -0.22
N ALA A 234 -8.27 -14.06 0.10
CA ALA A 234 -9.64 -14.42 -0.22
C ALA A 234 -10.13 -13.57 -1.39
N VAL A 235 -10.64 -14.21 -2.45
CA VAL A 235 -11.18 -13.52 -3.62
C VAL A 235 -12.64 -13.86 -3.85
N SER A 236 -13.45 -12.84 -4.10
CA SER A 236 -14.84 -12.95 -4.51
C SER A 236 -15.03 -12.36 -5.90
N THR A 237 -15.93 -12.97 -6.67
CA THR A 237 -16.34 -12.50 -8.02
C THR A 237 -17.84 -12.28 -8.10
N ASP A 238 -18.55 -12.29 -6.97
CA ASP A 238 -20.00 -12.19 -6.84
C ASP A 238 -20.41 -11.12 -5.81
N GLY A 239 -19.60 -10.05 -5.71
CA GLY A 239 -19.84 -8.94 -4.82
C GLY A 239 -19.62 -9.25 -3.33
N GLY A 240 -18.79 -10.25 -3.02
CA GLY A 240 -18.48 -10.68 -1.65
C GLY A 240 -19.47 -11.70 -1.07
N THR A 241 -20.30 -12.32 -1.91
CA THR A 241 -21.26 -13.35 -1.46
C THR A 241 -20.54 -14.66 -1.15
N THR A 242 -19.60 -15.08 -2.01
CA THR A 242 -18.75 -16.25 -1.83
C THR A 242 -17.28 -15.91 -2.00
N TRP A 243 -16.40 -16.74 -1.40
CA TRP A 243 -14.97 -16.47 -1.31
C TRP A 243 -14.15 -17.71 -1.63
N GLN A 244 -13.29 -17.60 -2.64
CA GLN A 244 -12.22 -18.55 -2.93
C GLN A 244 -10.98 -18.15 -2.15
N LYS A 245 -10.32 -19.09 -1.48
CA LYS A 245 -9.19 -18.81 -0.59
C LYS A 245 -7.97 -19.59 -1.07
N GLY A 246 -6.84 -18.91 -1.16
CA GLY A 246 -5.56 -19.48 -1.54
C GLY A 246 -4.40 -18.90 -0.74
N PRO A 247 -3.25 -19.57 -0.71
CA PRO A 247 -2.06 -19.03 -0.08
C PRO A 247 -1.56 -17.78 -0.85
N PRO A 248 -1.00 -16.79 -0.16
CA PRO A 248 -0.31 -15.69 -0.84
C PRO A 248 1.03 -16.16 -1.45
N PRO A 249 1.60 -15.40 -2.40
CA PRO A 249 2.90 -15.71 -3.00
C PRO A 249 4.05 -15.43 -2.04
N GLY A 250 5.14 -16.20 -2.14
CA GLY A 250 6.33 -16.00 -1.30
C GLY A 250 6.16 -16.52 0.14
N GLN A 251 7.19 -16.34 0.96
CA GLN A 251 7.21 -16.78 2.37
C GLN A 251 7.32 -15.56 3.29
N ARG A 252 6.67 -15.64 4.45
CA ARG A 252 6.84 -14.68 5.54
C ARG A 252 7.14 -15.39 6.84
N ASP A 253 7.95 -14.72 7.64
CA ASP A 253 8.07 -15.02 9.06
C ASP A 253 7.07 -14.13 9.81
N TRP A 254 5.94 -14.71 10.20
CA TRP A 254 4.98 -14.08 11.09
C TRP A 254 5.30 -14.45 12.53
N ALA A 255 5.24 -13.45 13.42
CA ALA A 255 5.41 -13.67 14.85
C ALA A 255 4.44 -12.79 15.64
N PRO A 256 4.15 -13.14 16.91
CA PRO A 256 3.41 -12.26 17.81
C PRO A 256 4.08 -10.88 17.94
N PRO A 257 3.32 -9.81 18.24
CA PRO A 257 3.89 -8.48 18.42
C PRO A 257 4.98 -8.46 19.50
N GLY A 258 6.01 -7.65 19.29
CA GLY A 258 7.14 -7.52 20.22
C GLY A 258 8.18 -8.63 20.12
N THR A 259 8.01 -9.62 19.24
CA THR A 259 9.04 -10.64 19.00
C THR A 259 10.30 -10.00 18.39
N SER A 260 11.43 -10.07 19.10
CA SER A 260 12.70 -9.48 18.66
C SER A 260 13.27 -10.18 17.43
N GLY A 261 13.87 -9.41 16.52
CA GLY A 261 14.56 -9.96 15.34
C GLY A 261 13.66 -10.42 14.21
N VAL A 262 12.33 -10.22 14.33
CA VAL A 262 11.36 -10.50 13.26
C VAL A 262 11.04 -9.22 12.52
N LEU A 263 10.82 -9.32 11.20
CA LEU A 263 10.41 -8.18 10.39
C LEU A 263 9.05 -7.65 10.88
N PRO A 264 8.90 -6.34 11.11
CA PRO A 264 7.59 -5.76 11.39
C PRO A 264 6.65 -5.99 10.20
N ARG A 265 5.49 -6.61 10.46
CA ARG A 265 4.48 -6.91 9.44
C ARG A 265 3.10 -6.63 9.98
N TRP A 266 2.30 -5.90 9.20
CA TRP A 266 0.92 -5.58 9.56
C TRP A 266 0.05 -5.51 8.31
N VAL A 267 0.39 -4.61 7.37
CA VAL A 267 -0.23 -4.51 6.03
C VAL A 267 0.62 -5.25 4.99
N GLU A 268 -0.03 -6.07 4.19
CA GLU A 268 0.52 -6.58 2.92
C GLU A 268 -0.49 -6.28 1.80
N PRO A 269 -0.24 -5.26 0.98
CA PRO A 269 -1.24 -4.68 0.11
C PRO A 269 -1.48 -5.56 -1.13
N LEU A 270 -2.71 -5.46 -1.62
CA LEU A 270 -3.16 -6.07 -2.86
C LEU A 270 -3.63 -4.97 -3.81
N ALA A 271 -3.50 -5.18 -5.11
CA ALA A 271 -4.06 -4.27 -6.10
C ALA A 271 -4.48 -5.01 -7.37
N TRP A 272 -5.50 -4.50 -8.06
CA TRP A 272 -5.93 -4.99 -9.36
C TRP A 272 -5.56 -3.99 -10.44
N ASP A 273 -4.94 -4.44 -11.52
CA ASP A 273 -4.81 -3.60 -12.70
C ASP A 273 -6.12 -3.59 -13.52
N GLY A 274 -6.15 -2.78 -14.56
CA GLY A 274 -7.29 -2.61 -15.47
C GLY A 274 -7.60 -3.84 -16.34
N GLU A 275 -6.72 -4.83 -16.41
CA GLU A 275 -7.00 -6.12 -17.06
C GLU A 275 -7.58 -7.16 -16.08
N GLY A 276 -7.66 -6.80 -14.80
CA GLY A 276 -8.14 -7.68 -13.74
C GLY A 276 -7.09 -8.73 -13.35
N ARG A 277 -5.80 -8.36 -13.41
CA ARG A 277 -4.70 -9.14 -12.83
C ARG A 277 -4.52 -8.71 -11.38
N LEU A 278 -4.36 -9.68 -10.49
CA LEU A 278 -4.16 -9.42 -9.07
C LEU A 278 -2.67 -9.31 -8.77
N TYR A 279 -2.29 -8.28 -8.04
CA TYR A 279 -0.94 -8.06 -7.56
C TYR A 279 -0.88 -8.14 -6.04
N ALA A 280 0.23 -8.67 -5.54
CA ALA A 280 0.58 -8.68 -4.12
C ALA A 280 1.99 -8.12 -3.95
N LEU A 281 2.16 -7.22 -2.99
CA LEU A 281 3.45 -6.64 -2.65
C LEU A 281 3.78 -7.01 -1.20
N TRP A 282 5.02 -7.43 -0.95
CA TRP A 282 5.51 -7.69 0.40
C TRP A 282 6.99 -7.35 0.49
N THR A 283 7.50 -7.31 1.71
CA THR A 283 8.92 -7.12 1.96
C THR A 283 9.51 -8.29 2.73
N ASP A 284 10.83 -8.44 2.64
CA ASP A 284 11.62 -9.31 3.49
C ASP A 284 12.97 -8.64 3.82
N THR A 285 13.89 -9.40 4.43
CA THR A 285 15.24 -8.92 4.78
C THR A 285 16.12 -8.63 3.55
N THR A 286 15.70 -9.01 2.35
CA THR A 286 16.44 -8.83 1.10
C THR A 286 15.88 -7.70 0.23
N GLY A 287 14.68 -7.20 0.52
CA GLY A 287 14.11 -6.03 -0.11
C GLY A 287 12.59 -6.12 -0.33
N VAL A 288 12.14 -5.62 -1.49
CA VAL A 288 10.73 -5.51 -1.86
C VAL A 288 10.41 -6.49 -2.98
N TRP A 289 9.34 -7.24 -2.80
CA TRP A 289 8.87 -8.26 -3.72
C TRP A 289 7.48 -7.91 -4.24
N LEU A 290 7.30 -8.14 -5.53
CA LEU A 290 6.01 -8.06 -6.21
C LEU A 290 5.68 -9.43 -6.78
N ALA A 291 4.42 -9.82 -6.68
CA ALA A 291 3.89 -10.94 -7.42
C ALA A 291 2.63 -10.53 -8.18
N ARG A 292 2.35 -11.29 -9.23
CA ARG A 292 1.19 -11.12 -10.09
C ARG A 292 0.52 -12.46 -10.36
N SER A 293 -0.79 -12.45 -10.36
CA SER A 293 -1.64 -13.56 -10.77
C SER A 293 -2.64 -13.11 -11.84
N ALA A 294 -2.72 -13.88 -12.92
CA ALA A 294 -3.70 -13.69 -13.99
C ALA A 294 -5.03 -14.45 -13.73
N ASP A 295 -5.02 -15.36 -12.77
CA ASP A 295 -6.12 -16.26 -12.40
C ASP A 295 -6.62 -15.98 -10.98
N ARG A 296 -6.60 -14.71 -10.57
CA ARG A 296 -7.23 -14.22 -9.33
C ARG A 296 -6.67 -14.86 -8.05
N GLY A 297 -5.36 -15.09 -8.03
CA GLY A 297 -4.61 -15.62 -6.91
C GLY A 297 -4.37 -17.13 -6.94
N GLY A 298 -4.72 -17.82 -8.03
CA GLY A 298 -4.46 -19.26 -8.19
C GLY A 298 -2.98 -19.56 -8.38
N VAL A 299 -2.35 -18.94 -9.38
CA VAL A 299 -0.93 -19.07 -9.71
C VAL A 299 -0.26 -17.69 -9.70
N TRP A 300 0.94 -17.65 -9.15
CA TRP A 300 1.71 -16.42 -8.99
C TRP A 300 3.05 -16.48 -9.73
N THR A 301 3.39 -15.38 -10.39
CA THR A 301 4.77 -15.07 -10.80
C THR A 301 5.31 -13.98 -9.91
N SER A 302 6.52 -14.15 -9.37
CA SER A 302 7.10 -13.26 -8.36
C SER A 302 8.46 -12.72 -8.78
N TRP A 303 8.75 -11.48 -8.42
CA TRP A 303 10.01 -10.80 -8.68
C TRP A 303 10.44 -9.99 -7.48
N ARG A 304 11.74 -10.00 -7.17
CA ARG A 304 12.34 -9.02 -6.27
C ARG A 304 12.53 -7.72 -7.06
N VAL A 305 11.68 -6.73 -6.81
CA VAL A 305 11.65 -5.46 -7.55
C VAL A 305 12.64 -4.44 -7.00
N VAL A 306 12.96 -4.52 -5.70
CA VAL A 306 14.01 -3.69 -5.08
C VAL A 306 14.87 -4.60 -4.21
N SER A 307 16.20 -4.49 -4.37
CA SER A 307 17.15 -5.16 -3.48
C SER A 307 17.63 -4.16 -2.43
N SER A 308 17.59 -4.54 -1.16
CA SER A 308 18.03 -3.68 -0.06
C SER A 308 18.87 -4.46 0.94
N ARG A 309 19.88 -3.79 1.51
CA ARG A 309 20.60 -4.30 2.69
C ARG A 309 19.96 -3.85 4.01
N ALA A 310 19.18 -2.78 3.95
CA ALA A 310 18.37 -2.32 5.06
C ALA A 310 17.04 -3.05 5.06
N THR A 311 16.57 -3.39 6.26
CA THR A 311 15.24 -3.96 6.50
C THR A 311 14.17 -3.09 5.85
N SER A 312 13.37 -3.68 4.95
CA SER A 312 12.25 -3.01 4.28
C SER A 312 10.93 -3.51 4.86
N TYR A 313 9.98 -2.62 5.16
CA TYR A 313 8.73 -3.00 5.83
C TYR A 313 7.60 -2.03 5.53
N TYR A 314 6.37 -2.44 5.89
CA TYR A 314 5.14 -1.66 5.75
C TYR A 314 4.90 -1.13 4.33
N PRO A 315 4.84 -2.04 3.32
CA PRO A 315 4.59 -1.63 1.96
C PRO A 315 3.13 -1.21 1.73
N TYR A 316 2.91 -0.31 0.77
CA TYR A 316 1.59 0.00 0.22
C TYR A 316 1.62 -0.12 -1.32
N LEU A 317 0.50 -0.44 -1.95
CA LEU A 317 0.42 -0.71 -3.39
C LEU A 317 -0.89 -0.18 -3.98
N VAL A 318 -0.80 0.56 -5.08
CA VAL A 318 -1.94 0.89 -5.95
C VAL A 318 -1.65 0.51 -7.39
N ALA A 319 -2.71 0.30 -8.17
CA ALA A 319 -2.64 -0.11 -9.57
C ALA A 319 -3.64 0.67 -10.42
N ARG A 320 -3.30 0.88 -11.69
CA ARG A 320 -4.23 1.36 -12.72
C ARG A 320 -3.86 0.79 -14.09
N GLY A 321 -4.73 1.02 -15.07
CA GLY A 321 -4.42 0.77 -16.48
C GLY A 321 -3.90 -0.64 -16.73
N HIS A 322 -3.03 -0.82 -17.73
CA HIS A 322 -2.43 -2.11 -18.01
C HIS A 322 -1.07 -2.23 -17.32
N GLY A 323 -0.99 -3.03 -16.23
CA GLY A 323 0.27 -3.31 -15.54
C GLY A 323 1.00 -2.11 -14.95
N GLU A 324 0.31 -0.99 -14.71
CA GLU A 324 0.89 0.21 -14.10
C GLU A 324 0.61 0.23 -12.60
N LEU A 325 1.68 0.21 -11.81
CA LEU A 325 1.60 0.16 -10.35
C LEU A 325 2.40 1.30 -9.72
N ALA A 326 2.05 1.64 -8.49
CA ALA A 326 2.88 2.46 -7.62
C ALA A 326 2.95 1.85 -6.23
N ALA A 327 4.09 2.01 -5.56
CA ALA A 327 4.34 1.43 -4.26
C ALA A 327 5.13 2.36 -3.34
N THR A 328 4.84 2.29 -2.04
CA THR A 328 5.65 2.89 -0.97
C THR A 328 6.13 1.81 -0.02
N TRP A 329 7.22 2.06 0.69
CA TRP A 329 7.70 1.25 1.80
C TRP A 329 8.67 2.05 2.67
N PHE A 330 8.89 1.58 3.90
CA PHE A 330 9.95 2.07 4.78
C PHE A 330 11.20 1.23 4.66
N SER A 331 12.36 1.84 4.94
CA SER A 331 13.62 1.12 5.12
C SER A 331 14.44 1.68 6.27
N GLY A 332 15.26 0.83 6.89
CA GLY A 332 16.14 1.25 7.98
C GLY A 332 15.40 1.41 9.32
N VAL A 333 16.12 1.85 10.34
CA VAL A 333 15.61 1.99 11.72
C VAL A 333 16.27 3.18 12.41
N GLY A 334 15.59 3.73 13.42
CA GLY A 334 16.12 4.84 14.20
C GLY A 334 16.50 6.03 13.31
N LYS A 335 17.71 6.55 13.45
CA LYS A 335 18.19 7.70 12.67
C LYS A 335 18.33 7.44 11.17
N ASP A 336 18.42 6.17 10.76
CA ASP A 336 18.57 5.76 9.36
C ASP A 336 17.20 5.36 8.75
N LEU A 337 16.10 5.66 9.46
CA LEU A 337 14.75 5.39 8.97
C LEU A 337 14.38 6.38 7.85
N GLU A 338 14.02 5.82 6.71
CA GLU A 338 13.61 6.52 5.51
C GLU A 338 12.39 5.81 4.90
N TRP A 339 11.71 6.49 3.98
CA TRP A 339 10.69 5.87 3.14
C TRP A 339 10.98 6.11 1.66
N HIS A 340 10.33 5.32 0.82
CA HIS A 340 10.55 5.31 -0.63
C HIS A 340 9.21 5.30 -1.35
N ALA A 341 9.19 5.86 -2.55
CA ALA A 341 8.14 5.67 -3.53
C ALA A 341 8.72 5.07 -4.82
N ALA A 342 7.96 4.24 -5.50
CA ALA A 342 8.30 3.77 -6.84
C ALA A 342 7.08 3.65 -7.73
N ARG A 343 7.31 3.86 -9.03
CA ARG A 343 6.40 3.43 -10.09
C ARG A 343 6.94 2.15 -10.71
N LEU A 344 6.07 1.16 -10.86
CA LEU A 344 6.39 -0.14 -11.44
C LEU A 344 5.60 -0.27 -12.76
N GLN A 345 6.30 -0.51 -13.85
CA GLN A 345 5.71 -0.59 -15.20
C GLN A 345 5.88 -2.01 -15.74
N GLY A 346 4.79 -2.76 -15.81
CA GLY A 346 4.73 -4.03 -16.53
C GLY A 346 4.86 -3.78 -18.02
N ARG A 347 5.88 -4.37 -18.66
CA ARG A 347 6.06 -4.28 -20.12
C ARG A 347 5.45 -5.47 -20.84
N ASP A 348 5.66 -6.66 -20.27
CA ASP A 348 5.19 -7.93 -20.77
C ASP A 348 4.65 -8.77 -19.62
N ASP A 349 3.77 -9.71 -19.95
CA ASP A 349 3.42 -10.77 -19.03
C ASP A 349 4.66 -11.61 -18.76
N ASN A 350 4.98 -12.06 -17.56
CA ASN A 350 6.18 -12.87 -17.26
C ASN A 350 7.50 -12.07 -17.09
N ALA A 351 7.63 -10.85 -17.61
CA ALA A 351 8.80 -10.03 -17.32
C ALA A 351 8.66 -9.31 -15.97
N ALA A 352 9.79 -9.13 -15.28
CA ALA A 352 9.83 -8.25 -14.11
C ALA A 352 9.45 -6.81 -14.53
N PRO A 353 8.66 -6.08 -13.72
CA PRO A 353 8.31 -4.71 -14.06
C PRO A 353 9.57 -3.83 -14.04
N ARG A 354 9.60 -2.81 -14.89
CA ARG A 354 10.57 -1.73 -14.77
C ARG A 354 10.26 -0.93 -13.50
N VAL A 355 11.28 -0.67 -12.70
CA VAL A 355 11.18 0.10 -11.45
C VAL A 355 11.77 1.48 -11.64
N ILE A 356 11.00 2.51 -11.31
CA ILE A 356 11.39 3.92 -11.30
C ILE A 356 11.19 4.40 -9.85
N GLN A 357 12.28 4.51 -9.09
CA GLN A 357 12.25 4.76 -7.65
C GLN A 357 12.64 6.21 -7.34
N SER A 358 12.06 6.78 -6.29
CA SER A 358 12.48 8.07 -5.71
C SER A 358 13.87 7.97 -5.08
N PRO A 359 14.56 9.10 -4.79
CA PRO A 359 15.55 9.05 -3.73
C PRO A 359 14.91 8.59 -2.41
N PRO A 360 15.69 8.09 -1.43
CA PRO A 360 15.18 7.89 -0.09
C PRO A 360 14.69 9.23 0.50
N LEU A 361 13.58 9.19 1.23
CA LEU A 361 12.91 10.36 1.76
C LEU A 361 12.84 10.30 3.30
N PRO A 362 13.03 11.43 3.99
CA PRO A 362 12.93 11.47 5.43
C PRO A 362 11.48 11.33 5.87
N ILE A 363 11.29 10.83 7.09
CA ILE A 363 10.03 10.92 7.81
C ILE A 363 10.23 11.77 9.06
N GLU A 364 9.23 12.56 9.46
CA GLU A 364 9.31 13.41 10.64
C GLU A 364 8.39 12.88 11.75
N VAL A 365 8.76 11.74 12.32
CA VAL A 365 7.95 11.07 13.35
C VAL A 365 8.79 10.65 14.54
N TRP A 366 8.40 11.14 15.70
CA TRP A 366 9.03 10.92 16.99
C TRP A 366 7.95 10.42 17.97
N ILE A 367 7.99 9.12 18.26
CA ILE A 367 6.97 8.41 19.03
C ILE A 367 7.48 8.19 20.47
N PRO A 368 6.65 8.36 21.50
CA PRO A 368 7.01 7.93 22.84
C PRO A 368 7.09 6.39 22.92
N PRO A 369 8.09 5.81 23.59
CA PRO A 369 8.13 4.37 23.84
C PRO A 369 6.93 3.94 24.68
N ALA A 370 6.31 2.81 24.32
CA ALA A 370 5.09 2.32 24.97
C ALA A 370 5.24 1.99 26.47
N ALA A 371 6.47 1.93 27.01
CA ALA A 371 6.70 1.42 28.37
C ALA A 371 7.65 2.22 29.28
N GLN A 372 8.37 3.28 28.86
CA GLN A 372 9.26 4.02 29.80
C GLN A 372 9.88 5.30 29.19
N GLY A 373 9.60 6.45 29.82
CA GLY A 373 10.40 7.67 29.74
C GLY A 373 9.98 8.73 28.72
N ASP A 374 10.48 9.95 28.92
CA ASP A 374 10.25 11.13 28.03
C ASP A 374 11.07 11.07 26.73
N SER A 375 11.88 10.03 26.51
CA SER A 375 12.74 9.91 25.33
C SER A 375 11.93 9.47 24.12
N LEU A 376 11.75 10.35 23.14
CA LEU A 376 11.14 10.02 21.86
C LEU A 376 12.10 9.22 20.99
N TYR A 377 11.59 8.23 20.26
CA TYR A 377 12.36 7.51 19.23
C TYR A 377 11.80 7.80 17.83
N HIS A 378 12.69 7.77 16.85
CA HIS A 378 12.34 7.98 15.45
C HIS A 378 11.59 6.75 14.90
N GLY A 379 10.37 6.95 14.42
CA GLY A 379 9.44 5.87 14.03
C GLY A 379 8.72 6.14 12.72
N THR A 380 7.85 5.22 12.30
CA THR A 380 7.11 5.31 11.02
C THR A 380 5.78 6.06 11.13
N GLY A 381 5.24 6.19 12.35
CA GLY A 381 3.95 6.85 12.59
C GLY A 381 2.72 6.07 12.15
N GLY A 382 2.92 4.85 11.66
CA GLY A 382 1.92 3.95 11.09
C GLY A 382 2.56 2.76 10.35
N GLU A 383 1.73 1.85 9.82
CA GLU A 383 2.18 0.63 9.14
C GLU A 383 2.03 0.66 7.60
N TYR A 384 1.90 1.84 7.01
CA TYR A 384 1.90 2.11 5.56
C TYR A 384 1.97 3.62 5.29
N LEU A 385 2.17 3.99 4.02
CA LEU A 385 2.03 5.36 3.52
C LEU A 385 1.01 5.37 2.39
N GLY A 386 -0.16 5.96 2.64
CA GLY A 386 -1.23 6.07 1.66
C GLY A 386 -0.77 6.77 0.39
N MET A 387 -1.19 6.25 -0.76
CA MET A 387 -0.88 6.83 -2.06
C MET A 387 -2.01 6.63 -3.07
N THR A 388 -2.03 7.48 -4.09
CA THR A 388 -2.95 7.35 -5.22
C THR A 388 -2.29 7.79 -6.51
N PHE A 389 -2.73 7.22 -7.63
CA PHE A 389 -2.52 7.83 -8.93
C PHE A 389 -3.38 9.08 -9.05
N LEU A 390 -2.82 10.12 -9.66
CA LEU A 390 -3.52 11.37 -9.97
C LEU A 390 -4.08 11.35 -11.39
N GLN A 391 -5.14 12.11 -11.63
CA GLN A 391 -5.80 12.27 -12.93
C GLN A 391 -4.83 12.80 -14.01
N ASP A 392 -3.86 13.62 -13.62
CA ASP A 392 -2.83 14.14 -14.51
C ASP A 392 -1.69 13.15 -14.81
N GLY A 393 -1.80 11.93 -14.30
CA GLY A 393 -0.82 10.87 -14.49
C GLY A 393 0.23 10.78 -13.39
N GLY A 394 0.36 11.78 -12.51
CA GLY A 394 1.30 11.80 -11.40
C GLY A 394 0.94 10.84 -10.26
N LEU A 395 1.74 10.87 -9.21
CA LEU A 395 1.49 10.14 -7.96
C LEU A 395 1.37 11.12 -6.80
N GLY A 396 0.37 10.89 -5.94
CA GLY A 396 0.22 11.56 -4.66
C GLY A 396 0.56 10.60 -3.52
N VAL A 397 1.36 11.03 -2.56
CA VAL A 397 1.71 10.26 -1.36
C VAL A 397 1.58 11.15 -0.13
N THR A 398 1.07 10.59 0.97
CA THR A 398 1.01 11.27 2.26
C THR A 398 1.88 10.56 3.30
N SER A 399 2.61 11.32 4.11
CA SER A 399 3.30 10.80 5.29
C SER A 399 2.89 11.56 6.55
N PRO A 400 2.86 10.92 7.73
CA PRO A 400 2.57 11.61 8.97
C PRO A 400 3.71 12.57 9.36
N ILE A 401 3.35 13.65 10.06
CA ILE A 401 4.26 14.51 10.83
C ILE A 401 3.85 14.39 12.30
N GLN A 402 4.74 13.88 13.14
CA GLN A 402 4.54 13.70 14.58
C GLN A 402 5.82 14.08 15.32
N ASN A 403 6.08 15.38 15.45
CA ASN A 403 7.25 15.90 16.13
C ASN A 403 6.83 16.85 17.26
N PRO A 404 6.46 16.30 18.43
CA PRO A 404 5.95 17.11 19.53
C PRO A 404 7.01 18.06 20.10
N SER A 405 8.31 17.74 20.01
CA SER A 405 9.38 18.62 20.50
C SER A 405 9.53 19.89 19.66
N ALA A 406 9.18 19.82 18.37
CA ALA A 406 9.13 20.97 17.47
C ALA A 406 7.72 21.57 17.31
N ASN A 407 6.72 21.07 18.05
CA ASN A 407 5.31 21.42 17.90
C ASN A 407 4.80 21.29 16.44
N ARG A 408 5.25 20.24 15.74
CA ARG A 408 4.87 19.94 14.36
C ARG A 408 4.04 18.66 14.34
N LEU A 409 2.73 18.81 14.12
CA LEU A 409 1.78 17.71 14.00
C LEU A 409 0.95 17.92 12.73
N GLY A 410 0.77 16.86 11.93
CA GLY A 410 0.09 16.98 10.65
C GLY A 410 0.45 15.85 9.70
N PHE A 411 0.55 16.20 8.42
CA PHE A 411 1.03 15.31 7.37
C PHE A 411 1.83 16.09 6.33
N THR A 412 2.67 15.38 5.59
CA THR A 412 3.30 15.87 4.37
C THR A 412 2.49 15.40 3.16
N TRP A 413 2.38 16.24 2.15
CA TRP A 413 1.90 15.91 0.81
C TRP A 413 3.07 15.90 -0.16
N TRP A 414 3.26 14.78 -0.84
CA TRP A 414 4.26 14.61 -1.89
C TRP A 414 3.57 14.36 -3.21
N ARG A 415 3.99 15.08 -4.24
CA ARG A 415 3.61 14.80 -5.61
C ARG A 415 4.83 14.38 -6.40
N PHE A 416 4.72 13.29 -7.14
CA PHE A 416 5.74 12.82 -8.06
C PHE A 416 5.30 12.96 -9.52
N ASP A 417 6.26 13.20 -10.39
CA ASP A 417 6.03 13.36 -11.82
C ASP A 417 5.59 12.07 -12.51
N ALA A 418 4.83 12.24 -13.59
CA ALA A 418 4.31 11.15 -14.40
C ALA A 418 5.34 10.49 -15.35
N ARG A 419 6.64 10.81 -15.26
CA ARG A 419 7.66 10.44 -16.29
C ARG A 419 8.47 9.20 -15.95
#